data_AF-A0A3N5TUR5-F1
#
_entry.id   AF-A0A3N5TUR5-F1
#
_cell.length_a   1.000
_cell.length_b   1.000
_cell.length_c   1.000
_cell.angle_alpha   90.00
_cell.angle_beta   90.00
_cell.angle_gamma   90.00
#
_symmetry.space_group_name_H-M   'P 1'
#
loop_
_entity.id
_entity.type
_entity.pdbx_description
1 polymer ?
#
loop_
_entity_poly.entity_id
_entity_poly.type
_entity_poly.pdbx_seq_one_letter_code
_entity_poly.pdbx_strand_id
1 'polypeptide(L)'
;MDRRLRAGRGTNLALLALLGSALGTGALAFANGGRWAFAALAAHGAAGLGIVLLSPWKSAISRRGVRRGRPGTQASVVLAALIVVTVATGVVHAVGVWPSLLAMQIHVAAALCSIPLAIWHVVARPVRPRRTDLSRRSLLRAGAVAGGSVAAFGA
;
A
#
# COMPACT_ATOMS: atom_id res chain seq x y z
N MET A 1 15.07 -15.86 18.06
CA MET A 1 14.86 -14.81 17.05
C MET A 1 13.57 -14.06 17.36
N ASP A 2 13.72 -12.80 17.74
CA ASP A 2 12.72 -12.00 18.44
C ASP A 2 11.40 -11.82 17.65
N ARG A 3 10.24 -12.07 18.27
CA ARG A 3 8.91 -12.06 17.59
C ARG A 3 8.63 -10.71 16.91
N ARG A 4 9.15 -9.62 17.48
CA ARG A 4 9.02 -8.24 16.95
C ARG A 4 9.69 -8.07 15.58
N LEU A 5 10.86 -8.68 15.37
CA LEU A 5 11.57 -8.61 14.09
C LEU A 5 10.84 -9.39 12.99
N ARG A 6 10.21 -10.53 13.34
CA ARG A 6 9.37 -11.30 12.40
C ARG A 6 8.11 -10.53 12.02
N ALA A 7 7.42 -9.94 13.00
CA ALA A 7 6.24 -9.12 12.76
C ALA A 7 6.55 -7.91 11.85
N GLY A 8 7.66 -7.20 12.10
CA GLY A 8 8.07 -6.06 11.27
C GLY A 8 8.39 -6.45 9.81
N ARG A 9 9.04 -7.61 9.59
CA ARG A 9 9.29 -8.12 8.23
C ARG A 9 7.99 -8.53 7.54
N GLY A 10 7.09 -9.20 8.24
CA GLY A 10 5.77 -9.57 7.73
C GLY A 10 4.95 -8.37 7.28
N THR A 11 4.91 -7.29 8.08
CA THR A 11 4.23 -6.03 7.70
C THR A 11 4.84 -5.41 6.45
N ASN A 12 6.18 -5.41 6.31
CA ASN A 12 6.81 -4.85 5.11
C ASN A 12 6.49 -5.65 3.85
N LEU A 13 6.49 -6.98 3.94
CA LEU A 13 6.13 -7.84 2.80
C LEU A 13 4.65 -7.70 2.43
N ALA A 14 3.76 -7.62 3.43
CA ALA A 14 2.34 -7.39 3.20
C ALA A 14 2.09 -6.02 2.53
N LEU A 15 2.75 -4.95 2.99
CA LEU A 15 2.66 -3.64 2.37
C LEU A 15 3.21 -3.62 0.94
N LEU A 16 4.30 -4.34 0.66
CA LEU A 16 4.84 -4.47 -0.69
C LEU A 16 3.84 -5.19 -1.61
N ALA A 17 3.25 -6.30 -1.13
CA ALA A 17 2.24 -7.02 -1.88
C ALA A 17 1.01 -6.15 -2.15
N LEU A 18 0.48 -5.46 -1.14
CA LEU A 18 -0.67 -4.57 -1.28
C LEU A 18 -0.39 -3.40 -2.22
N LEU A 19 0.81 -2.79 -2.15
CA LEU A 19 1.20 -1.73 -3.07
C LEU A 19 1.26 -2.24 -4.52
N GLY A 20 1.88 -3.41 -4.74
CA GLY A 20 1.93 -4.05 -6.05
C GLY A 20 0.53 -4.39 -6.58
N SER A 21 -0.34 -4.95 -5.72
CA SER A 21 -1.74 -5.24 -6.05
C SER A 21 -2.51 -3.98 -6.39
N ALA A 22 -2.38 -2.90 -5.61
CA ALA A 22 -3.06 -1.63 -5.86
C ALA A 22 -2.62 -1.01 -7.20
N LEU A 23 -1.32 -0.98 -7.49
CA LEU A 23 -0.80 -0.48 -8.77
C LEU A 23 -1.31 -1.31 -9.95
N GLY A 24 -1.22 -2.64 -9.86
CA GLY A 24 -1.65 -3.54 -10.93
C GLY A 24 -3.15 -3.47 -11.20
N THR A 25 -3.97 -3.54 -10.14
CA THR A 25 -5.44 -3.46 -10.26
C THR A 25 -5.92 -2.07 -10.68
N GLY A 26 -5.26 -1.01 -10.23
CA GLY A 26 -5.55 0.36 -10.65
C GLY A 26 -5.25 0.58 -12.14
N ALA A 27 -4.11 0.10 -12.63
CA ALA A 27 -3.78 0.13 -14.05
C ALA A 27 -4.77 -0.68 -14.91
N LEU A 28 -5.17 -1.87 -14.44
CA LEU A 28 -6.18 -2.68 -15.11
C LEU A 28 -7.54 -1.99 -15.16
N ALA A 29 -8.00 -1.39 -14.06
CA ALA A 29 -9.25 -0.63 -14.02
C ALA A 29 -9.21 0.59 -14.93
N PHE A 30 -8.07 1.30 -15.00
CA PHE A 30 -7.90 2.45 -15.88
C PHE A 30 -7.90 2.07 -17.36
N ALA A 31 -7.31 0.92 -17.71
CA ALA A 31 -7.19 0.47 -19.10
C ALA A 31 -8.45 -0.24 -19.65
N ASN A 32 -9.38 -0.68 -18.79
CA ASN A 32 -10.53 -1.49 -19.18
C ASN A 32 -11.85 -0.83 -18.77
N GLY A 33 -12.80 -0.67 -19.70
CA GLY A 33 -14.15 -0.13 -19.42
C GLY A 33 -15.27 -1.18 -19.26
N GLY A 34 -14.94 -2.49 -19.27
CA GLY A 34 -15.93 -3.57 -19.27
C GLY A 34 -16.25 -4.14 -17.89
N ARG A 35 -16.96 -5.28 -17.84
CA ARG A 35 -17.34 -5.99 -16.59
C ARG A 35 -16.19 -6.28 -15.62
N TRP A 36 -14.96 -6.39 -16.13
CA TRP A 36 -13.75 -6.62 -15.35
C TRP A 36 -13.26 -5.35 -14.62
N ALA A 37 -13.69 -4.17 -15.06
CA ALA A 37 -13.34 -2.90 -14.45
C ALA A 37 -13.85 -2.81 -13.02
N PHE A 38 -15.06 -3.30 -12.74
CA PHE A 38 -15.61 -3.31 -11.39
C PHE A 38 -14.80 -4.20 -10.45
N ALA A 39 -14.49 -5.43 -10.85
CA ALA A 39 -13.68 -6.34 -10.04
C ALA A 39 -12.27 -5.79 -9.79
N ALA A 40 -11.64 -5.20 -10.82
CA ALA A 40 -10.34 -4.55 -10.69
C ALA A 40 -10.41 -3.34 -9.75
N LEU A 41 -11.44 -2.50 -9.87
CA LEU A 41 -11.65 -1.35 -9.00
C LEU A 41 -11.91 -1.75 -7.55
N ALA A 42 -12.69 -2.81 -7.31
CA ALA A 42 -12.94 -3.34 -5.99
C ALA A 42 -11.66 -3.91 -5.35
N ALA A 43 -10.88 -4.67 -6.12
CA ALA A 43 -9.58 -5.16 -5.66
C ALA A 43 -8.60 -4.01 -5.37
N HIS A 44 -8.61 -2.96 -6.18
CA HIS A 44 -7.81 -1.76 -5.99
C HIS A 44 -8.18 -1.03 -4.69
N GLY A 45 -9.46 -0.77 -4.46
CA GLY A 45 -9.98 -0.15 -3.24
C GLY A 45 -9.64 -0.97 -1.99
N ALA A 46 -9.84 -2.29 -2.04
CA ALA A 46 -9.49 -3.18 -0.94
C ALA A 46 -7.98 -3.20 -0.64
N ALA A 47 -7.13 -3.17 -1.68
CA ALA A 47 -5.69 -3.08 -1.51
C ALA A 47 -5.27 -1.75 -0.88
N GLY A 48 -5.83 -0.63 -1.34
CA GLY A 48 -5.63 0.70 -0.76
C GLY A 48 -6.02 0.76 0.72
N LEU A 49 -7.19 0.21 1.07
CA LEU A 49 -7.63 0.12 2.46
C LEU A 49 -6.68 -0.74 3.31
N GLY A 50 -6.18 -1.86 2.77
CA GLY A 50 -5.17 -2.69 3.43
C GLY A 50 -3.87 -1.93 3.74
N ILE A 51 -3.44 -1.05 2.84
CA ILE A 51 -2.27 -0.18 3.06
C ILE A 51 -2.53 0.77 4.23
N VAL A 52 -3.69 1.42 4.26
CA VAL A 52 -4.10 2.32 5.35
C VAL A 52 -4.13 1.57 6.69
N LEU A 53 -4.76 0.40 6.72
CA LEU A 53 -4.85 -0.43 7.91
C LEU A 53 -3.47 -0.89 8.40
N LEU A 54 -2.51 -1.20 7.53
CA LEU A 54 -1.16 -1.61 7.98
C LEU A 54 -0.21 -0.44 8.29
N SER A 55 -0.58 0.79 7.89
CA SER A 55 0.26 1.99 8.05
C SER A 55 0.66 2.32 9.49
N PRO A 56 -0.23 2.24 10.52
CA PRO A 56 0.14 2.55 11.91
C PRO A 56 1.30 1.69 12.43
N TRP A 57 1.26 0.39 12.14
CA TRP A 57 2.29 -0.57 12.53
C TRP A 57 3.63 -0.28 11.84
N LYS A 58 3.60 0.09 10.56
CA LYS A 58 4.80 0.50 9.81
C LYS A 58 5.38 1.82 10.33
N SER A 59 4.51 2.78 10.64
CA SER A 59 4.88 4.10 11.14
C SER A 59 5.57 4.04 12.51
N ALA A 60 5.10 3.17 13.41
CA ALA A 60 5.75 2.91 14.69
C ALA A 60 7.18 2.35 14.53
N ILE A 61 7.46 1.61 13.45
CA ILE A 61 8.78 1.05 13.14
C ILE A 61 9.66 2.09 12.46
N SER A 62 9.13 2.81 11.45
CA SER A 62 9.89 3.75 10.63
C SER A 62 10.31 5.00 11.40
N ARG A 63 9.51 5.46 12.39
CA ARG A 63 9.82 6.65 13.21
C ARG A 63 11.20 6.59 13.87
N ARG A 64 11.63 5.38 14.28
CA ARG A 64 12.98 5.16 14.84
C ARG A 64 14.08 5.31 13.79
N GLY A 65 13.82 4.89 12.55
CA GLY A 65 14.76 5.03 11.44
C GLY A 65 14.93 6.48 10.99
N VAL A 66 13.81 7.23 10.95
CA VAL A 66 13.79 8.66 10.63
C VAL A 66 14.56 9.47 11.68
N ARG A 67 14.30 9.23 12.98
CA ARG A 67 14.99 9.90 14.08
C ARG A 67 16.51 9.67 14.11
N ARG A 68 16.97 8.55 13.54
CA ARG A 68 18.40 8.20 13.45
C ARG A 68 19.07 8.74 12.18
N GLY A 69 18.36 9.51 11.34
CA GLY A 69 18.94 10.18 10.18
C GLY A 69 19.57 9.24 9.15
N ARG A 70 19.03 8.03 8.96
CA ARG A 70 19.65 7.06 8.03
C ARG A 70 19.72 7.66 6.61
N PRO A 71 20.83 7.50 5.86
CA PRO A 71 20.95 8.01 4.49
C PRO A 71 19.78 7.56 3.61
N GLY A 72 19.15 8.48 2.87
CA GLY A 72 17.98 8.17 2.04
C GLY A 72 16.62 8.19 2.78
N THR A 73 16.58 8.75 4.00
CA THR A 73 15.33 8.96 4.72
C THR A 73 14.38 9.91 3.98
N GLN A 74 14.90 10.98 3.37
CA GLN A 74 14.09 11.95 2.61
C GLN A 74 13.27 11.28 1.50
N ALA A 75 13.90 10.46 0.65
CA ALA A 75 13.21 9.72 -0.41
C ALA A 75 12.13 8.78 0.14
N SER A 76 12.34 8.18 1.32
CA SER A 76 11.32 7.35 1.98
C SER A 76 10.17 8.17 2.56
N VAL A 77 10.43 9.41 2.99
CA VAL A 77 9.40 10.35 3.45
C VAL A 77 8.58 10.86 2.27
N VAL A 78 9.23 11.22 1.15
CA VAL A 78 8.54 11.61 -0.09
C VAL A 78 7.66 10.47 -0.60
N LEU A 79 8.16 9.23 -0.62
CA LEU A 79 7.35 8.06 -0.97
C LEU A 79 6.12 7.93 -0.07
N ALA A 80 6.29 8.09 1.26
CA ALA A 80 5.17 8.02 2.19
C ALA A 80 4.15 9.14 1.95
N ALA A 81 4.61 10.37 1.67
CA ALA A 81 3.75 11.50 1.36
C ALA A 81 2.97 11.26 0.06
N LEU A 82 3.62 10.76 -1.00
CA LEU A 82 2.94 10.42 -2.26
C LEU A 82 1.86 9.36 -2.04
N ILE A 83 2.13 8.30 -1.26
CA ILE A 83 1.13 7.28 -0.93
C ILE A 83 -0.06 7.92 -0.18
N VAL A 84 0.19 8.82 0.77
CA VAL A 84 -0.88 9.54 1.48
C VAL A 84 -1.71 10.39 0.51
N VAL A 85 -1.06 11.12 -0.39
CA VAL A 85 -1.75 11.93 -1.41
C VAL A 85 -2.60 11.03 -2.31
N THR A 86 -2.05 9.95 -2.84
CA THR A 86 -2.78 8.98 -3.66
C THR A 86 -4.00 8.44 -2.93
N VAL A 87 -3.86 7.98 -1.68
CA VAL A 87 -4.99 7.47 -0.90
C VAL A 87 -6.04 8.55 -0.68
N ALA A 88 -5.63 9.74 -0.24
CA ALA A 88 -6.55 10.83 0.06
C ALA A 88 -7.35 11.26 -1.18
N THR A 89 -6.69 11.45 -2.32
CA THR A 89 -7.39 11.83 -3.55
C THR A 89 -8.23 10.71 -4.14
N GLY A 90 -7.83 9.45 -3.94
CA GLY A 90 -8.63 8.28 -4.31
C GLY A 90 -9.93 8.19 -3.50
N VAL A 91 -9.85 8.42 -2.18
CA VAL A 91 -11.03 8.52 -1.31
C VAL A 91 -11.92 9.68 -1.73
N VAL A 92 -11.36 10.87 -1.92
CA VAL A 92 -12.10 12.06 -2.36
C VAL A 92 -12.83 11.82 -3.69
N HIS A 93 -12.17 11.16 -4.65
CA HIS A 93 -12.78 10.77 -5.92
C HIS A 93 -13.96 9.79 -5.69
N ALA A 94 -13.76 8.77 -4.86
CA ALA A 94 -14.77 7.75 -4.58
C ALA A 94 -16.03 8.32 -3.89
N VAL A 95 -15.88 9.32 -3.00
CA VAL A 95 -17.02 9.94 -2.31
C VAL A 95 -17.64 11.12 -3.05
N GLY A 96 -17.01 11.61 -4.13
CA GLY A 96 -17.55 12.67 -4.99
C GLY A 96 -17.54 14.10 -4.40
N VAL A 97 -16.70 14.38 -3.39
CA VAL A 97 -16.71 15.67 -2.66
C VAL A 97 -15.82 16.79 -3.25
N TRP A 98 -15.16 16.54 -4.38
CA TRP A 98 -14.29 17.50 -5.10
C TRP A 98 -14.37 17.20 -6.61
N PRO A 99 -14.01 18.11 -7.56
CA PRO A 99 -14.04 17.81 -8.99
C PRO A 99 -13.32 16.51 -9.27
N SER A 100 -14.13 15.51 -9.63
CA SER A 100 -13.75 14.11 -9.72
C SER A 100 -12.58 13.91 -10.69
N LEU A 101 -12.53 14.73 -11.75
CA LEU A 101 -11.44 14.76 -12.72
C LEU A 101 -10.11 15.22 -12.11
N LEU A 102 -10.10 16.31 -11.33
CA LEU A 102 -8.86 16.82 -10.72
C LEU A 102 -8.34 15.87 -9.65
N ALA A 103 -9.24 15.33 -8.81
CA ALA A 103 -8.89 14.31 -7.83
C ALA A 103 -8.24 13.09 -8.49
N MET A 104 -8.79 12.62 -9.61
CA MET A 104 -8.24 11.51 -10.38
C MET A 104 -6.88 11.85 -11.01
N GLN A 105 -6.70 13.05 -11.58
CA GLN A 105 -5.41 13.49 -12.13
C GLN A 105 -4.32 13.49 -11.05
N ILE A 106 -4.61 14.06 -9.88
CA ILE A 106 -3.66 14.08 -8.76
C ILE A 106 -3.40 12.65 -8.25
N HIS A 107 -4.44 11.82 -8.15
CA HIS A 107 -4.32 10.41 -7.74
C HIS A 107 -3.34 9.64 -8.65
N VAL A 108 -3.55 9.71 -9.97
CA VAL A 108 -2.73 9.03 -10.98
C VAL A 108 -1.31 9.61 -10.99
N ALA A 109 -1.15 10.93 -10.98
CA ALA A 109 0.17 11.56 -10.97
C ALA A 109 0.99 11.15 -9.75
N ALA A 110 0.39 11.21 -8.55
CA ALA A 110 1.04 10.79 -7.31
C ALA A 110 1.40 9.29 -7.32
N ALA A 111 0.51 8.45 -7.85
CA ALA A 111 0.75 7.02 -7.99
C ALA A 111 1.96 6.75 -8.92
N LEU A 112 2.01 7.39 -10.09
CA LEU A 112 3.12 7.25 -11.04
C LEU A 112 4.45 7.74 -10.46
N CYS A 113 4.47 8.89 -9.79
CA CYS A 113 5.66 9.39 -9.11
C CYS A 113 6.13 8.48 -7.97
N SER A 114 5.22 7.73 -7.34
CA SER A 114 5.57 6.81 -6.26
C SER A 114 6.34 5.58 -6.76
N ILE A 115 6.14 5.15 -8.01
CA ILE A 115 6.74 3.94 -8.59
C ILE A 115 8.28 3.95 -8.52
N PRO A 116 9.00 4.94 -9.09
CA PRO A 116 10.45 4.95 -9.05
C PRO A 116 11.00 5.01 -7.62
N LEU A 117 10.33 5.75 -6.72
CA LEU A 117 10.73 5.83 -5.32
C LEU A 117 10.48 4.52 -4.57
N ALA A 118 9.39 3.81 -4.87
CA ALA A 118 9.09 2.49 -4.31
C ALA A 118 10.12 1.46 -4.76
N ILE A 119 10.46 1.44 -6.06
CA ILE A 119 11.52 0.57 -6.61
C ILE A 119 12.85 0.85 -5.91
N TRP A 120 13.26 2.12 -5.86
CA TRP A 120 14.48 2.53 -5.17
C TRP A 120 14.45 2.12 -3.69
N HIS A 121 13.33 2.31 -3.00
CA HIS A 121 13.19 1.96 -1.59
C HIS A 121 13.38 0.46 -1.36
N VAL A 122 12.77 -0.39 -2.20
CA VAL A 122 12.89 -1.86 -2.10
C VAL A 122 14.32 -2.31 -2.36
N VAL A 123 14.99 -1.74 -3.37
CA VAL A 123 16.39 -2.07 -3.72
C VAL A 123 17.37 -1.58 -2.65
N ALA A 124 17.18 -0.36 -2.13
CA ALA A 124 18.05 0.24 -1.11
C ALA A 124 17.80 -0.29 0.31
N ARG A 125 16.64 -0.92 0.56
CA ARG A 125 16.22 -1.45 1.87
C ARG A 125 15.66 -2.88 1.76
N PRO A 126 16.42 -3.85 1.24
CA PRO A 126 15.89 -5.18 0.96
C PRO A 126 15.47 -5.89 2.24
N VAL A 127 14.22 -6.35 2.27
CA VAL A 127 13.70 -7.23 3.33
C VAL A 127 13.96 -8.67 2.89
N ARG A 128 14.89 -9.37 3.56
CA ARG A 128 15.17 -10.78 3.26
C ARG A 128 14.03 -11.68 3.76
N PRO A 129 13.22 -12.28 2.87
CA PRO A 129 12.17 -13.20 3.27
C PRO A 129 12.80 -14.45 3.90
N ARG A 130 12.18 -15.00 4.94
CA ARG A 130 12.58 -16.32 5.47
C ARG A 130 11.37 -17.25 5.44
N ARG A 131 11.59 -18.54 5.21
CA ARG A 131 10.51 -19.56 5.22
C ARG A 131 9.67 -19.53 6.51
N THR A 132 10.28 -19.13 7.63
CA THR A 132 9.61 -18.97 8.92
C THR A 132 8.63 -17.78 9.03
N ASP A 133 8.60 -16.90 8.03
CA ASP A 133 7.63 -15.80 7.92
C ASP A 133 6.29 -16.29 7.29
N LEU A 134 6.31 -17.44 6.58
CA LEU A 134 5.14 -18.16 6.08
C LEU A 134 4.70 -19.19 7.12
N SER A 135 3.79 -18.79 8.01
CA SER A 135 3.19 -19.65 9.02
C SER A 135 1.67 -19.64 8.83
N ARG A 136 0.99 -20.68 9.29
CA ARG A 136 -0.50 -20.74 9.31
C ARG A 136 -1.11 -19.44 9.87
N ARG A 137 -0.48 -18.87 10.90
CA ARG A 137 -0.92 -17.62 11.55
C ARG A 137 -0.71 -16.36 10.70
N SER A 138 0.37 -16.29 9.91
CA SER A 138 0.57 -15.16 8.99
C SER A 138 -0.35 -15.25 7.77
N LEU A 139 -0.63 -16.46 7.29
CA LEU A 139 -1.65 -16.71 6.28
C LEU A 139 -3.05 -16.30 6.77
N LEU A 140 -3.44 -16.71 7.99
CA LEU A 140 -4.73 -16.32 8.56
C LEU A 140 -4.84 -14.81 8.80
N ARG A 141 -3.76 -14.14 9.22
CA ARG A 141 -3.75 -12.68 9.35
C ARG A 141 -3.81 -11.96 8.01
N ALA A 142 -3.08 -12.45 7.00
CA ALA A 142 -3.15 -11.90 5.65
C ALA A 142 -4.56 -12.10 5.07
N GLY A 143 -5.15 -13.28 5.27
CA GLY A 143 -6.54 -13.58 4.89
C GLY A 143 -7.56 -12.74 5.66
N ALA A 144 -7.35 -12.47 6.95
CA ALA A 144 -8.23 -11.59 7.73
C ALA A 144 -8.11 -10.12 7.29
N VAL A 145 -6.91 -9.65 6.95
CA VAL A 145 -6.71 -8.29 6.41
C VAL A 145 -7.33 -8.19 5.01
N ALA A 146 -7.04 -9.14 4.11
CA ALA A 146 -7.61 -9.16 2.77
C ALA A 146 -9.13 -9.30 2.80
N GLY A 147 -9.65 -10.26 3.57
CA GLY A 147 -11.09 -10.48 3.75
C GLY A 147 -11.79 -9.31 4.43
N GLY A 148 -11.18 -8.71 5.46
CA GLY A 148 -11.69 -7.50 6.10
C GLY A 148 -11.71 -6.30 5.17
N SER A 149 -10.66 -6.12 4.35
CA SER A 149 -10.62 -5.07 3.32
C SER A 149 -11.69 -5.26 2.25
N VAL A 150 -11.92 -6.49 1.79
CA VAL A 150 -12.96 -6.81 0.80
C VAL A 150 -14.35 -6.60 1.40
N ALA A 151 -14.59 -7.08 2.63
CA ALA A 151 -15.88 -6.92 3.30
C ALA A 151 -16.21 -5.46 3.61
N ALA A 152 -15.21 -4.67 4.04
CA ALA A 152 -15.40 -3.24 4.32
C ALA A 152 -15.54 -2.39 3.05
N PHE A 153 -15.00 -2.84 1.91
CA PHE A 153 -15.17 -2.16 0.63
C PHE A 153 -16.50 -2.53 -0.06
N GLY A 154 -16.96 -3.77 0.11
CA GLY A 154 -18.21 -4.25 -0.48
C GLY A 154 -19.48 -4.00 0.34
N ALA A 155 -19.35 -3.50 1.58
CA ALA A 155 -20.45 -3.08 2.44
C ALA A 155 -20.78 -1.60 2.23
#